data_AF-A0AAW6SP68-F1
#
_entry.id   AF-A0AAW6SP68-F1
#
_cell.length_a   1.000
_cell.length_b   1.000
_cell.length_c   1.000
_cell.angle_alpha   90.00
_cell.angle_beta   90.00
_cell.angle_gamma   90.00
#
_symmetry.space_group_name_H-M   'P 1'
#
loop_
_entity.id
_entity.type
_entity.pdbx_description
1 polymer ?
#
loop_
_entity_poly.entity_id
_entity_poly.type
_entity_poly.pdbx_seq_one_letter_code
_entity_poly.pdbx_strand_id
1 'polypeptide(L)' 'MHTLRLALLSLLLTSLLSACASPRAQWEKPGANSTQAHNTYAGCQYELGLTDKSANEKQTLLKYCMERDGYRLQSY' A
#
# COMPACT_ATOMS: atom_id res chain seq x y z
N MET A 1 17.99 -0.92 41.42
CA MET A 1 16.57 -1.02 40.96
C MET A 1 16.14 0.11 40.03
N HIS A 2 16.55 1.37 40.26
CA HIS A 2 16.21 2.50 39.36
C HIS A 2 16.86 2.43 37.96
N THR A 3 18.11 1.99 37.88
CA THR A 3 18.86 1.82 36.62
C THR A 3 18.21 0.78 35.69
N LEU A 4 17.68 -0.31 36.25
CA LEU A 4 16.98 -1.35 35.50
C LEU A 4 15.65 -0.85 34.92
N ARG A 5 14.91 -0.01 35.66
CA ARG A 5 13.66 0.61 35.20
C ARG A 5 13.91 1.61 34.06
N LEU A 6 14.95 2.43 34.18
CA LEU A 6 15.35 3.37 33.13
C LEU A 6 15.73 2.62 31.84
N ALA A 7 16.51 1.55 31.94
CA ALA A 7 16.89 0.74 30.78
C ALA A 7 15.68 0.09 30.07
N LEU A 8 14.70 -0.40 30.83
CA LEU A 8 13.45 -0.96 30.30
C LEU A 8 12.60 0.09 29.56
N LEU A 9 12.51 1.30 30.11
CA LEU A 9 11.81 2.43 29.47
C LEU A 9 12.48 2.85 28.16
N SER A 10 13.81 2.91 28.13
CA SER A 10 14.57 3.22 26.91
C SER A 10 14.34 2.18 25.81
N LEU A 11 14.29 0.89 26.17
CA LEU A 11 14.11 -0.21 25.23
C LEU A 11 12.68 -0.25 24.64
N LEU A 12 11.68 0.11 25.43
CA LEU A 12 10.30 0.26 24.98
C LEU A 12 10.14 1.46 24.03
N LEU A 13 10.87 2.55 24.27
CA LEU A 13 10.77 3.73 23.42
C LEU A 13 11.38 3.48 22.04
N THR A 14 12.52 2.77 21.95
CA THR A 14 13.17 2.49 20.65
C THR A 14 12.44 1.47 19.80
N SER A 15 11.69 0.53 20.39
CA SER A 15 10.91 -0.45 19.64
C SER A 15 9.68 0.15 18.93
N LEU A 16 9.17 1.29 19.41
CA LEU A 16 8.06 1.99 18.76
C LEU A 16 8.47 2.73 17.49
N LEU A 17 9.76 3.07 17.30
CA LEU A 17 10.24 3.82 16.13
C LEU A 17 10.50 2.94 14.89
N SER A 18 10.57 1.62 15.01
CA SER A 18 10.83 0.72 13.87
C SER A 18 9.62 0.52 12.95
N ALA A 19 8.43 0.96 13.34
CA ALA A 19 7.18 0.75 12.59
C ALA A 19 7.01 1.67 11.35
N CYS A 20 7.78 2.76 11.24
CA CYS A 20 7.61 3.73 10.14
C CYS A 20 8.27 3.32 8.81
N ALA A 21 9.11 2.28 8.80
CA ALA A 21 9.83 1.81 7.62
C ALA A 21 9.11 0.66 6.89
N SER A 22 7.80 0.52 7.06
CA SER A 22 7.03 -0.53 6.37
C SER A 22 7.03 -0.25 4.86
N PRO A 23 7.40 -1.24 4.02
CA PRO A 23 7.36 -1.07 2.59
C PRO A 23 5.96 -0.67 2.13
N ARG A 24 5.85 0.38 1.32
CA ARG A 24 4.56 0.83 0.78
C ARG A 24 4.48 0.42 -0.67
N ALA A 25 3.47 -0.37 -1.00
CA ALA A 25 3.17 -0.70 -2.38
C ALA A 25 2.37 0.46 -3.02
N GLN A 26 2.88 1.02 -4.12
CA GLN A 26 2.24 2.14 -4.82
C GLN A 26 2.16 1.86 -6.32
N TRP A 27 1.06 2.28 -6.94
CA TRP A 27 0.89 2.22 -8.39
C TRP A 27 1.54 3.44 -9.04
N GLU A 28 2.49 3.20 -9.94
CA GLU A 28 3.24 4.27 -10.60
C GLU A 28 3.27 4.10 -12.11
N LYS A 29 3.26 5.23 -12.82
CA LYS A 29 3.37 5.33 -14.27
C LYS A 29 4.23 6.55 -14.60
N PRO A 30 5.18 6.48 -15.55
CA PRO A 30 5.98 7.63 -15.93
C PRO A 30 5.11 8.84 -16.31
N GLY A 31 5.38 9.98 -15.67
CA GLY A 31 4.65 11.23 -15.89
C GLY A 31 3.28 11.33 -15.22
N ALA A 32 2.80 10.28 -14.53
CA ALA A 32 1.57 10.34 -13.76
C ALA A 32 1.82 10.86 -12.34
N ASN A 33 0.97 11.75 -11.84
CA ASN A 33 1.00 12.17 -10.44
C ASN A 33 0.16 11.24 -9.54
N SER A 34 0.27 11.41 -8.23
CA SER A 34 -0.45 10.58 -7.25
C SER A 34 -1.98 10.67 -7.39
N THR A 35 -2.51 11.82 -7.78
CA THR A 35 -3.96 12.00 -8.03
C THR A 35 -4.41 11.17 -9.24
N GLN A 36 -3.63 11.15 -10.33
CA GLN A 36 -3.94 10.34 -11.49
C GLN A 36 -3.88 8.85 -11.16
N ALA A 37 -2.86 8.41 -10.42
CA ALA A 37 -2.76 7.02 -9.96
C ALA A 37 -3.98 6.63 -9.10
N HIS A 38 -4.38 7.50 -8.18
CA HIS A 38 -5.55 7.28 -7.33
C HIS A 38 -6.85 7.22 -8.14
N ASN A 39 -7.06 8.15 -9.07
CA ASN A 39 -8.26 8.19 -9.91
C ASN A 39 -8.38 6.94 -10.78
N THR A 40 -7.29 6.49 -11.40
CA THR A 40 -7.28 5.24 -12.18
C THR A 40 -7.60 4.03 -11.29
N TYR A 41 -6.98 3.95 -10.11
CA TYR A 41 -7.25 2.87 -9.16
C TYR A 41 -8.71 2.83 -8.71
N ALA A 42 -9.29 3.99 -8.38
CA ALA A 42 -10.68 4.11 -7.99
C ALA A 42 -11.63 3.72 -9.13
N GLY A 43 -11.31 4.10 -10.37
CA GLY A 43 -12.04 3.68 -11.57
C GLY A 43 -12.03 2.15 -11.74
N CYS A 44 -10.86 1.52 -11.64
CA CYS A 44 -10.73 0.07 -11.70
C CYS A 44 -11.55 -0.63 -10.59
N GLN A 45 -11.49 -0.13 -9.35
CA GLN A 45 -12.28 -0.65 -8.24
C GLN A 45 -13.78 -0.54 -8.50
N TYR A 46 -14.23 0.59 -9.03
CA TYR A 46 -15.64 0.80 -9.36
C TYR A 46 -16.12 -0.20 -10.42
N GLU A 47 -15.40 -0.36 -11.53
CA GLU A 47 -15.74 -1.33 -12.58
C GLU A 47 -15.85 -2.75 -12.03
N LEU A 48 -14.90 -3.16 -11.18
CA LEU A 48 -14.91 -4.48 -10.54
C LEU A 48 -16.05 -4.64 -9.55
N GLY A 49 -16.45 -3.57 -8.87
CA GLY A 49 -17.61 -3.54 -7.98
C GLY A 49 -18.91 -3.91 -8.67
N LEU A 50 -19.02 -3.66 -9.98
CA LEU A 50 -20.19 -3.99 -10.79
C LEU A 50 -20.19 -5.43 -11.33
N THR A 51 -19.11 -6.19 -11.13
CA THR A 51 -19.00 -7.59 -11.60
C THR A 51 -19.41 -8.61 -10.55
N ASP A 52 -19.82 -9.79 -10.99
CA ASP A 52 -20.16 -10.98 -10.20
C ASP A 52 -18.94 -11.79 -9.72
N LYS A 53 -17.73 -11.29 -10.02
CA LYS A 53 -16.47 -11.98 -9.73
C LYS A 53 -16.23 -12.13 -8.23
N SER A 54 -15.57 -13.23 -7.86
CA SER A 54 -15.11 -13.43 -6.48
C SER A 54 -14.06 -12.39 -6.08
N ALA A 55 -13.83 -12.21 -4.77
CA ALA A 55 -12.82 -11.28 -4.28
C ALA A 55 -11.41 -11.58 -4.83
N ASN A 56 -11.06 -12.87 -4.95
CA ASN A 56 -9.77 -13.30 -5.49
C ASN A 56 -9.63 -12.96 -6.98
N GLU A 57 -10.68 -13.19 -7.77
CA GLU A 57 -10.71 -12.77 -9.17
C GLU A 57 -10.61 -11.24 -9.28
N LYS A 58 -11.34 -10.49 -8.45
CA LYS A 58 -11.29 -9.01 -8.43
C LYS A 58 -9.89 -8.49 -8.12
N GLN A 59 -9.13 -9.12 -7.23
CA GLN A 59 -7.74 -8.73 -6.97
C GLN A 59 -6.85 -8.90 -8.21
N THR A 60 -7.01 -10.01 -8.92
CA THR A 60 -6.26 -10.28 -10.15
C THR A 60 -6.65 -9.29 -11.26
N LEU A 61 -7.95 -9.04 -11.41
CA LEU A 61 -8.48 -8.11 -12.41
C LEU A 61 -8.12 -6.65 -12.09
N LEU A 62 -8.03 -6.27 -10.81
CA LEU A 62 -7.57 -4.94 -10.40
C LEU A 62 -6.13 -4.69 -10.87
N LYS A 63 -5.25 -5.69 -10.69
CA LYS A 63 -3.90 -5.63 -11.22
C LYS A 63 -3.91 -5.44 -12.74
N TYR A 64 -4.67 -6.25 -13.48
CA TYR A 64 -4.75 -6.13 -14.93
C TYR A 64 -5.30 -4.80 -15.41
N CYS A 65 -6.30 -4.24 -14.71
CA CYS A 65 -6.86 -2.93 -15.02
C CYS A 65 -5.80 -1.81 -14.88
N MET A 66 -5.05 -1.81 -13.77
CA MET A 66 -3.97 -0.85 -13.57
C MET A 66 -2.85 -1.03 -14.62
N GLU A 67 -2.50 -2.28 -14.93
CA GLU A 67 -1.46 -2.60 -15.90
C GLU A 67 -1.85 -2.23 -17.34
N ARG A 68 -3.12 -2.38 -17.71
CA ARG A 68 -3.71 -1.92 -18.98
C ARG A 68 -3.54 -0.41 -19.15
N ASP A 69 -3.73 0.35 -18.07
CA ASP A 69 -3.62 1.81 -18.09
C ASP A 69 -2.16 2.30 -17.97
N GLY A 70 -1.21 1.37 -17.92
CA GLY A 70 0.23 1.62 -17.95
C GLY A 70 0.86 1.82 -16.58
N TYR A 71 0.15 1.50 -15.49
CA TYR A 71 0.71 1.51 -14.14
C TYR A 71 1.43 0.20 -13.83
N ARG A 72 2.41 0.28 -12.93
CA ARG A 72 3.11 -0.87 -12.34
C ARG A 72 3.11 -0.72 -10.83
N LEU A 73 2.92 -1.83 -10.12
CA LEU A 73 3.01 -1.84 -8.66
C LEU A 73 4.48 -1.83 -8.27
N GLN A 74 4.92 -0.74 -7.65
CA GLN A 74 6.25 -0.62 -7.06
C GLN A 74 6.15 -0.92 -5.56
N SER A 75 7.13 -1.62 -5.00
CA SER A 75 7.32 -1.74 -3.56
C SER A 75 8.66 -1.13 -3.18
N TYR A 76 8.63 -0.13 -2.31
CA TYR A 76 9.81 0.52 -1.74
C TYR A 76 9.89 0.22 -0.26
#